data_AF-A0A9D4H3G3-F1
#
_entry.id   AF-A0A9D4H3G3-F1
#
_cell.length_a   1.000
_cell.length_b   1.000
_cell.length_c   1.000
_cell.angle_alpha   90.00
_cell.angle_beta   90.00
_cell.angle_gamma   90.00
#
_symmetry.space_group_name_H-M   'P 1'
#
loop_
_entity.id
_entity.type
_entity.pdbx_description
1 polymer ?
#
loop_
_entity_poly.entity_id
_entity_poly.type
_entity_poly.pdbx_seq_one_letter_code
_entity_poly.pdbx_strand_id
1 'polypeptide(L)' 'MSHQTGITASDDLKEFLSHSRDGGYRLIKIAIQDERLELANSEKPGGTWEQDIL' A
#
# COMPACT_ATOMS: atom_id res chain seq x y z
N MET A 1 -11.74 -2.51 18.01
CA MET A 1 -12.32 -2.18 16.69
C MET A 1 -13.63 -1.49 16.94
N SER A 2 -13.65 -0.16 16.81
CA SER A 2 -14.83 0.65 17.13
C SER A 2 -15.26 1.29 15.80
N HIS A 3 -16.34 0.81 15.19
CA HIS A 3 -16.89 1.31 13.91
C HIS A 3 -16.09 0.99 12.63
N GLN A 4 -15.68 -0.27 12.45
CA GLN A 4 -15.20 -0.72 11.13
C GLN A 4 -16.36 -0.88 10.13
N THR A 5 -16.10 -0.54 8.86
CA THR A 5 -17.08 -0.60 7.76
C THR A 5 -17.31 -2.00 7.20
N GLY A 6 -16.44 -2.97 7.52
CA GLY A 6 -16.46 -4.29 6.90
C GLY A 6 -15.74 -4.38 5.54
N ILE A 7 -15.28 -3.25 5.00
CA ILE A 7 -14.44 -3.22 3.79
C ILE A 7 -13.14 -3.98 4.04
N THR A 8 -12.78 -4.84 3.09
CA THR A 8 -11.56 -5.67 3.17
C THR A 8 -10.63 -5.41 1.99
N ALA A 9 -9.35 -5.76 2.18
CA ALA A 9 -8.37 -5.74 1.10
C ALA A 9 -8.69 -6.78 0.02
N SER A 10 -8.47 -6.40 -1.24
CA SER A 10 -8.39 -7.37 -2.34
C SER A 10 -7.27 -8.37 -2.13
N ASP A 11 -7.37 -9.51 -2.80
CA ASP A 11 -6.36 -10.55 -2.69
C ASP A 11 -5.03 -10.07 -3.31
N ASP A 12 -5.09 -9.32 -4.40
CA ASP A 12 -3.94 -8.63 -5.01
C ASP A 12 -3.26 -7.66 -4.03
N LEU A 13 -4.04 -6.86 -3.28
CA LEU A 13 -3.46 -5.97 -2.26
C LEU A 13 -2.83 -6.76 -1.11
N LYS A 14 -3.43 -7.87 -0.67
CA LYS A 14 -2.85 -8.72 0.38
C LYS A 14 -1.53 -9.35 -0.09
N GLU A 15 -1.49 -9.87 -1.32
CA GLU A 15 -0.29 -10.43 -1.92
C GLU A 15 0.79 -9.35 -2.10
N PHE A 16 0.42 -8.15 -2.55
CA PHE A 16 1.37 -7.05 -2.63
C PHE A 16 1.98 -6.71 -1.27
N LEU A 17 1.14 -6.59 -0.23
CA LEU A 17 1.60 -6.29 1.14
C LEU A 17 2.42 -7.42 1.78
N SER A 18 2.25 -8.69 1.38
CA SER A 18 3.11 -9.76 1.87
C SER A 18 4.54 -9.63 1.37
N HIS A 19 4.71 -9.09 0.16
CA HIS A 19 6.03 -8.83 -0.44
C HIS A 19 6.60 -7.47 -0.07
N SER A 20 5.80 -6.52 0.41
CA SER A 20 6.27 -5.14 0.64
C SER A 20 7.12 -4.92 1.89
N ARG A 21 7.38 -5.98 2.67
CA ARG A 21 8.02 -5.90 4.00
C ARG A 21 9.55 -5.95 3.95
N ASP A 22 10.13 -6.23 2.79
CA ASP A 22 11.56 -6.43 2.58
C ASP A 22 12.33 -5.14 2.24
N GLY A 23 11.65 -3.99 2.26
CA GLY A 23 12.22 -2.70 1.90
C GLY A 23 12.20 -2.39 0.40
N GLY A 24 11.59 -3.25 -0.43
CA GLY A 24 11.44 -3.02 -1.87
C GLY A 24 10.51 -1.86 -2.24
N TYR A 25 9.73 -1.36 -1.28
CA TYR A 25 8.77 -0.27 -1.48
C TYR A 25 8.92 0.82 -0.42
N ARG A 26 8.91 2.07 -0.88
CA ARG A 26 8.99 3.30 -0.08
C ARG A 26 7.61 3.83 0.25
N LEU A 27 6.71 3.84 -0.72
CA LEU A 27 5.36 4.38 -0.62
C LEU A 27 4.37 3.37 -1.18
N ILE A 28 3.22 3.26 -0.50
CA ILE A 28 2.08 2.43 -0.92
C ILE A 28 0.83 3.28 -0.73
N LYS A 29 0.14 3.59 -1.83
CA LYS A 29 -1.16 4.27 -1.81
C LYS A 29 -2.26 3.22 -1.92
N ILE A 30 -3.14 3.21 -0.94
CA ILE A 30 -4.33 2.35 -0.91
C ILE A 30 -5.55 3.24 -1.13
N ALA A 31 -6.47 2.81 -2.01
CA ALA A 31 -7.74 3.50 -2.23
C ALA A 31 -8.90 2.54 -1.91
N ILE A 32 -10.05 3.12 -1.54
CA ILE A 32 -11.31 2.38 -1.53
C ILE A 32 -11.90 2.50 -2.93
N GLN A 33 -12.11 1.36 -3.59
CA GLN A 33 -12.78 1.25 -4.88
C GLN A 33 -13.82 0.15 -4.76
N ASP A 34 -15.07 0.44 -5.14
CA ASP A 34 -16.18 -0.53 -5.11
C ASP A 34 -16.28 -1.34 -3.79
N GLU A 35 -16.19 -0.62 -2.65
CA GLU A 35 -16.23 -1.20 -1.30
C GLU A 35 -15.13 -2.23 -0.98
N ARG A 36 -14.00 -2.15 -1.69
CA ARG A 36 -12.77 -2.91 -1.42
C ARG A 36 -11.56 -1.99 -1.28
N LEU A 37 -10.59 -2.38 -0.47
CA LEU A 37 -9.29 -1.71 -0.45
C LEU A 37 -8.44 -2.27 -1.59
N GLU A 38 -8.01 -1.38 -2.48
CA GLU A 38 -7.21 -1.69 -3.67
C GLU A 38 -5.87 -0.97 -3.64
N LEU A 39 -4.84 -1.58 -4.25
CA LEU A 39 -3.56 -0.92 -4.48
C LEU A 39 -3.74 0.16 -5.56
N ALA A 40 -3.57 1.42 -5.18
CA ALA A 40 -3.73 2.55 -6.10
C ALA A 40 -2.39 3.04 -6.68
N ASN A 41 -1.31 2.98 -5.92
CA ASN A 41 0.04 3.28 -6.40
C ASN A 41 1.10 2.68 -5.46
N SER A 42 2.31 2.44 -5.97
CA SER A 42 3.47 2.15 -5.15
C SER A 42 4.75 2.70 -5.76
N GLU A 43 5.70 3.06 -4.91
CA GLU A 43 6.99 3.61 -5.33
C GLU A 43 8.11 2.83 -4.65
N LYS A 44 9.18 2.55 -5.40
CA LYS A 44 10.41 1.96 -4.87
C LYS A 44 11.27 3.04 -4.22
N PRO A 45 12.16 2.69 -3.27
CA PRO A 45 13.16 3.64 -2.80
C PRO A 45 14.03 4.13 -3.96
N GLY A 46 14.15 5.45 -4.14
CA GLY A 46 15.10 6.06 -5.09
C GLY A 46 16.50 6.19 -4.49
N GLY A 47 16.60 6.19 -3.16
CA GLY A 47 17.83 6.17 -2.40
C GLY A 47 17.56 6.32 -0.91
N THR A 48 18.22 7.29 -0.27
CA THR A 48 17.86 7.71 1.09
C THR A 48 16.55 8.48 1.10
N TRP A 49 15.92 8.61 2.27
CA TRP A 49 14.69 9.40 2.39
C TRP A 49 14.87 10.85 1.96
N GLU A 50 16.05 11.43 2.18
CA GLU A 50 16.39 12.80 1.78
C GLU A 50 16.51 12.94 0.26
N GLN A 51 16.92 11.87 -0.43
CA GLN A 51 17.03 11.84 -1.89
C GLN A 51 15.66 11.70 -2.57
N ASP A 52 14.68 11.09 -1.89
CA ASP A 52 13.34 10.84 -2.42
C ASP A 52 12.42 12.10 -2.40
N ILE A 53 12.91 13.28 -1.93
CA ILE A 53 12.12 14.53 -1.75
C ILE A 53 12.31 15.54 -2.91
N LEU A 54 13.15 15.23 -3.91
CA LEU A 54 13.46 16.11 -5.06
C LEU A 54 12.70 15.71 -6.33
#